data_AF-A0A1J5TMU5-F1
#
_entry.id   AF-A0A1J5TMU5-F1
#
_cell.length_a   1.000
_cell.length_b   1.000
_cell.length_c   1.000
_cell.angle_alpha   90.00
_cell.angle_beta   90.00
_cell.angle_gamma   90.00
#
_symmetry.space_group_name_H-M   'P 1'
#
loop_
_entity.id
_entity.type
_entity.pdbx_description
1 polymer ?
#
loop_
_entity_poly.entity_id
_entity_poly.type
_entity_poly.pdbx_seq_one_letter_code
_entity_poly.pdbx_strand_id
1 'polypeptide(L)'
;MVIGWFLLGVVVGFGALFIEKNSTLLTVLTYIGVLYMIYLSYKITFSLESEDSNISSEKLGANTGIILQIVNGKAFIHLLILMTVFGSAFGTDLMGKTIIALLNVFIKLMGWITWALFGSALKIKFNDAKSGLLINRAFGFSLFCVAIWIAIPR
;
A
#
# COMPACT_ATOMS: atom_id res chain seq x y z
N MET A 1 2.77 -9.63 8.95
CA MET A 1 2.62 -8.82 7.71
C MET A 1 1.95 -9.63 6.61
N VAL A 2 2.56 -10.71 6.08
CA VAL A 2 1.98 -11.53 4.98
C VAL A 2 0.57 -12.05 5.29
N ILE A 3 0.40 -12.72 6.43
CA ILE A 3 -0.89 -13.31 6.85
C ILE A 3 -1.97 -12.23 6.99
N GLY A 4 -1.63 -11.11 7.63
CA GLY A 4 -2.55 -9.98 7.77
C GLY A 4 -2.96 -9.39 6.42
N TRP A 5 -2.02 -9.28 5.46
CA TRP A 5 -2.31 -8.74 4.13
C TRP A 5 -3.23 -9.66 3.34
N PHE A 6 -3.00 -10.98 3.41
CA PHE A 6 -3.88 -11.97 2.80
C PHE A 6 -5.29 -11.90 3.39
N LEU A 7 -5.39 -11.88 4.73
CA LEU A 7 -6.68 -11.78 5.43
C LEU A 7 -7.43 -10.49 5.04
N LEU A 8 -6.71 -9.37 4.98
CA LEU A 8 -7.24 -8.09 4.50
C LEU A 8 -7.78 -8.22 3.07
N GLY A 9 -7.01 -8.86 2.18
CA GLY A 9 -7.38 -9.08 0.79
C GLY A 9 -8.67 -9.88 0.63
N VAL A 10 -8.86 -10.93 1.44
CA VAL A 10 -10.08 -11.73 1.45
C VAL A 10 -11.28 -10.90 1.94
N VAL A 11 -11.11 -10.15 3.04
CA VAL A 11 -12.17 -9.29 3.60
C VAL A 11 -12.58 -8.19 2.61
N VAL A 12 -11.60 -7.51 2.00
CA VAL A 12 -11.83 -6.48 0.99
C VAL A 12 -12.43 -7.09 -0.28
N GLY A 13 -11.98 -8.26 -0.71
CA GLY A 13 -12.55 -8.98 -1.84
C GLY A 13 -14.03 -9.31 -1.64
N PHE A 14 -14.41 -9.73 -0.43
CA PHE A 14 -15.81 -9.93 -0.05
C PHE A 14 -16.60 -8.62 -0.09
N GLY A 15 -16.08 -7.55 0.52
CA GLY A 15 -16.71 -6.23 0.49
C GLY A 15 -16.86 -5.67 -0.94
N ALA A 16 -15.89 -5.93 -1.82
CA ALA A 16 -15.91 -5.50 -3.20
C ALA A 16 -17.08 -6.09 -3.99
N LEU A 17 -17.58 -7.29 -3.65
CA LEU A 17 -18.77 -7.89 -4.29
C LEU A 17 -20.04 -7.02 -4.13
N PHE A 18 -20.10 -6.23 -3.06
CA PHE A 18 -21.20 -5.31 -2.78
C PHE A 18 -20.91 -3.90 -3.29
N ILE A 19 -19.66 -3.44 -3.15
CA ILE A 19 -19.22 -2.09 -3.54
C ILE A 19 -19.18 -1.92 -5.07
N GLU A 20 -18.79 -2.95 -5.83
CA GLU A 20 -18.78 -2.90 -7.30
C GLU A 20 -20.16 -2.65 -7.91
N LYS A 21 -21.23 -3.06 -7.22
CA LYS A 21 -22.61 -2.84 -7.67
C LYS A 21 -23.06 -1.38 -7.51
N ASN A 22 -22.30 -0.56 -6.78
CA ASN A 22 -22.60 0.84 -6.52
C ASN A 22 -21.44 1.72 -6.99
N SER A 23 -21.53 2.17 -8.25
CA SER A 23 -20.52 3.02 -8.89
C SER A 23 -20.23 4.29 -8.10
N THR A 24 -21.25 4.91 -7.50
CA THR A 24 -21.08 6.12 -6.68
C THR A 24 -20.22 5.85 -5.44
N LEU A 25 -20.45 4.74 -4.73
CA LEU A 25 -19.62 4.36 -3.58
C LEU A 25 -18.17 4.11 -3.98
N LEU A 26 -17.95 3.42 -5.10
CA LEU A 26 -16.61 3.16 -5.61
C LEU A 26 -15.87 4.46 -5.95
N THR A 27 -16.54 5.40 -6.62
CA THR A 27 -15.98 6.73 -6.94
C THR A 27 -15.62 7.50 -5.67
N VAL A 28 -16.50 7.54 -4.67
CA VAL A 28 -16.23 8.21 -3.39
C VAL A 28 -15.03 7.60 -2.68
N LEU A 29 -14.97 6.26 -2.56
CA LEU A 29 -13.81 5.59 -1.94
C LEU A 29 -12.51 5.85 -2.70
N THR A 30 -12.57 5.94 -4.03
CA THR A 30 -11.41 6.25 -4.87
C THR A 30 -10.88 7.66 -4.55
N TYR A 31 -11.74 8.67 -4.50
CA TYR A 31 -11.33 10.04 -4.17
C TYR A 31 -10.82 10.18 -2.73
N ILE A 32 -11.44 9.50 -1.77
CA ILE A 32 -10.91 9.43 -0.39
C ILE A 32 -9.49 8.86 -0.40
N GLY A 33 -9.26 7.82 -1.19
CA GLY A 33 -7.95 7.22 -1.32
C GLY A 33 -6.91 8.09 -2.00
N VAL A 34 -7.30 8.83 -3.04
CA VAL A 34 -6.46 9.84 -3.67
C VAL A 34 -6.05 10.91 -2.65
N LEU A 35 -7.00 11.47 -1.90
CA LEU A 35 -6.72 12.47 -0.87
C LEU A 35 -5.74 11.95 0.19
N TYR A 36 -5.94 10.71 0.64
CA TYR A 36 -5.03 10.09 1.59
C TYR A 36 -3.62 9.88 1.02
N MET A 37 -3.50 9.48 -0.25
CA MET A 37 -2.20 9.35 -0.92
C MET A 37 -1.48 10.70 -1.07
N ILE A 38 -2.21 11.78 -1.37
CA ILE A 38 -1.66 13.15 -1.41
C ILE A 38 -1.16 13.56 -0.02
N TYR A 39 -1.95 13.33 1.02
CA TYR A 39 -1.54 13.60 2.40
C TYR A 39 -0.27 12.84 2.80
N LEU A 40 -0.19 11.55 2.44
CA LEU A 40 0.98 10.73 2.74
C LEU A 40 2.21 11.19 1.94
N SER A 41 2.03 11.57 0.68
CA SER A 41 3.08 12.16 -0.15
C SER A 41 3.67 13.40 0.51
N TYR A 42 2.83 14.33 0.96
CA TYR A 42 3.26 15.52 1.69
C TYR A 42 4.08 15.15 2.93
N LYS A 43 3.58 14.22 3.77
CA LYS A 43 4.31 13.79 4.97
C LYS A 43 5.67 13.16 4.65
N ILE A 44 5.78 12.37 3.59
CA ILE A 44 7.05 11.76 3.17
C ILE A 44 8.00 12.84 2.65
N THR A 45 7.54 13.76 1.79
CA THR A 45 8.38 14.81 1.22
C THR A 45 9.00 15.73 2.28
N PHE A 46 8.26 15.99 3.36
CA PHE A 46 8.67 16.90 4.43
C PHE A 46 9.06 16.20 5.73
N SER A 47 9.25 14.87 5.73
CA SER A 47 9.76 14.18 6.91
C SER A 47 11.23 14.57 7.12
N LEU A 48 11.51 15.23 8.23
CA LEU A 48 12.87 15.43 8.73
C LEU A 48 13.37 14.07 9.23
N GLU A 49 14.60 13.74 8.89
CA GLU A 49 15.25 12.53 9.38
C GLU A 49 15.49 12.73 10.88
N SER A 50 14.74 12.02 11.72
CA SER A 50 14.90 12.08 13.17
C SER A 50 16.30 11.56 13.53
N GLU A 51 17.10 12.37 14.23
CA GLU A 51 18.40 11.95 14.80
C GLU A 51 18.26 10.86 15.90
N ASP A 52 17.03 10.53 16.32
CA ASP A 52 16.78 9.54 17.36
C ASP A 52 16.74 8.09 16.83
N SER A 53 17.90 7.45 16.85
CA SER A 53 18.06 6.01 16.66
C SER A 53 17.70 5.18 17.91
N ASN A 54 16.74 5.62 18.73
CA ASN A 54 16.22 4.86 19.86
C ASN A 54 14.79 4.36 19.61
N ILE A 55 14.50 3.91 18.38
CA ILE A 55 13.35 3.03 18.17
C ILE A 55 13.76 1.69 18.79
N SER A 56 13.26 1.42 20.00
CA SER A 56 13.38 0.12 20.64
C SER A 56 13.02 -0.96 19.63
N SER A 57 13.99 -1.83 19.34
CA SER A 57 13.90 -2.96 18.43
C SER A 57 12.97 -4.05 18.96
N GLU A 58 11.77 -3.70 19.43
CA GLU A 58 10.76 -4.68 19.75
C GLU A 58 10.45 -5.45 18.48
N LYS A 59 10.78 -6.75 18.52
CA LYS A 59 10.41 -7.69 17.46
C LYS A 59 8.90 -7.83 17.51
N LEU A 60 8.21 -6.99 16.73
CA LEU A 60 6.76 -7.05 16.56
C LEU A 60 6.38 -8.45 16.06
N GLY A 61 5.61 -9.17 16.87
CA GLY A 61 5.16 -10.53 16.55
C GLY A 61 4.17 -10.59 15.39
N ALA A 62 3.82 -11.80 14.98
CA ALA A 62 2.86 -12.03 13.88
C ALA A 62 1.51 -11.36 14.14
N ASN A 63 1.02 -11.38 15.39
CA ASN A 63 -0.25 -10.79 15.81
C ASN A 63 -0.27 -9.28 15.59
N THR A 64 0.79 -8.59 16.00
CA THR A 64 0.92 -7.15 15.78
C THR A 64 0.92 -6.83 14.29
N GLY A 65 1.60 -7.65 13.49
CA GLY A 65 1.59 -7.52 12.03
C GLY A 65 0.24 -7.78 11.35
N ILE A 66 -0.74 -8.43 12.01
CA ILE A 66 -2.12 -8.59 11.53
C ILE A 66 -2.94 -7.36 11.90
N ILE A 67 -2.89 -6.93 13.16
CA ILE A 67 -3.60 -5.74 13.67
C ILE A 67 -3.20 -4.50 12.87
N LEU A 68 -1.91 -4.36 12.55
CA LEU A 68 -1.40 -3.24 11.75
C LEU A 68 -1.96 -3.18 10.33
N GLN A 69 -2.49 -4.29 9.77
CA GLN A 69 -3.14 -4.23 8.46
C GLN A 69 -4.55 -3.64 8.53
N ILE A 70 -5.26 -3.84 9.65
CA ILE A 70 -6.62 -3.33 9.83
C ILE A 70 -6.63 -1.80 9.85
N VAL A 71 -5.58 -1.19 10.41
CA VAL A 71 -5.43 0.28 10.43
C VAL A 71 -4.81 0.84 9.13
N ASN A 72 -4.40 -0.02 8.19
CA ASN A 72 -3.71 0.38 6.98
C ASN A 72 -4.71 0.78 5.89
N GLY A 73 -5.30 1.98 6.01
CA GLY A 73 -6.29 2.50 5.05
C GLY A 73 -5.80 2.51 3.59
N LYS A 74 -4.49 2.71 3.35
CA LYS A 74 -3.90 2.61 2.00
C LYS A 74 -4.07 1.21 1.41
N ALA A 75 -3.89 0.18 2.23
CA ALA A 75 -4.00 -1.21 1.81
C ALA A 75 -5.44 -1.55 1.40
N PHE A 76 -6.43 -1.06 2.15
CA PHE A 76 -7.84 -1.21 1.80
C PHE A 76 -8.14 -0.64 0.42
N ILE A 77 -7.74 0.62 0.18
CA ILE A 77 -8.01 1.29 -1.10
C ILE A 77 -7.30 0.58 -2.25
N HIS A 78 -6.03 0.21 -2.07
CA HIS A 78 -5.28 -0.53 -3.09
C HIS A 78 -5.92 -1.87 -3.43
N LEU A 79 -6.28 -2.67 -2.41
CA LEU A 79 -6.94 -3.95 -2.62
C LEU A 79 -8.33 -3.77 -3.22
N LEU A 80 -9.07 -2.73 -2.82
CA LEU A 80 -10.37 -2.42 -3.39
C LEU A 80 -10.25 -2.13 -4.89
N ILE A 81 -9.38 -1.21 -5.28
CA ILE A 81 -9.13 -0.89 -6.70
C ILE A 81 -8.64 -2.14 -7.46
N LEU A 82 -7.73 -2.91 -6.87
CA LEU A 82 -7.25 -4.15 -7.48
C LEU A 82 -8.41 -5.12 -7.76
N MET A 83 -9.30 -5.30 -6.78
CA MET A 83 -10.44 -6.19 -6.89
C MET A 83 -11.54 -5.64 -7.80
N THR A 84 -11.73 -4.32 -7.90
CA THR A 84 -12.81 -3.75 -8.73
C THR A 84 -12.40 -3.55 -10.19
N VAL A 85 -11.15 -3.14 -10.42
CA VAL A 85 -10.64 -2.86 -11.78
C VAL A 85 -10.13 -4.12 -12.45
N PHE A 86 -9.44 -4.99 -11.70
CA PHE A 86 -8.84 -6.21 -12.24
C PHE A 86 -9.54 -7.48 -11.74
N GLY A 87 -10.60 -7.36 -10.94
CA GLY A 87 -11.36 -8.48 -10.38
C GLY A 87 -11.86 -9.47 -11.41
N SER A 88 -12.36 -8.97 -12.53
CA SER A 88 -12.96 -9.79 -13.59
C SER A 88 -11.94 -10.63 -14.35
N ALA A 89 -10.63 -10.34 -14.25
CA ALA A 89 -9.59 -11.03 -15.00
C ALA A 89 -9.48 -12.54 -14.66
N PHE A 90 -9.88 -12.91 -13.44
CA PHE A 90 -9.82 -14.30 -12.95
C PHE A 90 -11.21 -14.85 -12.53
N GLY A 91 -12.29 -14.17 -12.93
CA GLY A 91 -13.67 -14.50 -12.54
C GLY A 91 -14.29 -13.48 -11.59
N THR A 92 -15.60 -13.27 -11.69
CA THR A 92 -16.35 -12.30 -10.87
C THR A 92 -16.80 -12.85 -9.52
N ASP A 93 -16.59 -14.14 -9.29
CA ASP A 93 -16.95 -14.84 -8.08
C ASP A 93 -15.87 -14.74 -6.99
N LEU A 94 -16.17 -15.26 -5.80
CA LEU A 94 -15.26 -15.21 -4.66
C LEU A 94 -13.94 -15.97 -4.94
N MET A 95 -14.00 -17.00 -5.78
CA MET A 95 -12.83 -17.79 -6.19
C MET A 95 -11.85 -16.93 -7.00
N GLY A 96 -12.33 -16.18 -8.00
CA GLY A 96 -11.51 -15.25 -8.76
C GLY A 96 -10.83 -14.18 -7.88
N LYS A 97 -11.59 -13.57 -6.96
CA LYS A 97 -11.04 -12.56 -6.02
C LYS A 97 -10.00 -13.15 -5.06
N THR A 98 -10.17 -14.40 -4.63
CA THR A 98 -9.20 -15.09 -3.77
C THR A 98 -7.89 -15.38 -4.52
N ILE A 99 -7.97 -15.79 -5.79
CA ILE A 99 -6.80 -15.99 -6.65
C ILE A 99 -6.02 -14.68 -6.81
N ILE A 100 -6.72 -13.56 -7.06
CA ILE A 100 -6.11 -12.23 -7.14
C ILE A 100 -5.41 -11.86 -5.83
N ALA A 101 -6.04 -12.10 -4.68
CA ALA A 101 -5.44 -11.84 -3.38
C ALA A 101 -4.15 -12.65 -3.17
N LEU A 102 -4.16 -13.92 -3.56
CA LEU A 102 -3.03 -14.83 -3.41
C LEU A 102 -1.86 -14.44 -4.33
N LEU A 103 -2.15 -14.12 -5.59
CA LEU A 103 -1.17 -13.62 -6.55
C LEU A 103 -0.58 -12.28 -6.09
N ASN A 104 -1.41 -11.39 -5.54
CA ASN A 104 -0.96 -10.10 -5.00
C ASN A 104 0.02 -10.29 -3.84
N VAL A 105 -0.25 -11.23 -2.92
CA VAL A 105 0.66 -11.58 -1.83
C VAL A 105 1.99 -12.10 -2.37
N PHE A 106 1.95 -12.98 -3.37
CA PHE A 106 3.16 -13.55 -3.95
C PHE A 106 4.05 -12.48 -4.60
N ILE A 107 3.47 -11.63 -5.45
CA ILE A 107 4.17 -10.51 -6.09
C ILE A 107 4.74 -9.55 -5.04
N LYS A 108 3.95 -9.24 -3.99
CA LYS A 108 4.42 -8.39 -2.89
C LYS A 108 5.55 -9.01 -2.10
N LEU A 109 5.54 -10.32 -1.86
CA LEU A 109 6.62 -10.98 -1.14
C LEU A 109 7.93 -10.86 -1.91
N MET A 110 7.91 -11.11 -3.22
CA MET A 110 9.06 -10.87 -4.09
C MET A 110 9.51 -9.41 -4.03
N GLY A 111 8.56 -8.48 -4.19
CA GLY A 111 8.85 -7.04 -4.12
C GLY A 111 9.44 -6.61 -2.78
N TRP A 112 8.96 -7.15 -1.65
CA TRP A 112 9.50 -6.86 -0.32
C TRP A 112 10.91 -7.40 -0.14
N ILE A 113 11.20 -8.60 -0.63
CA ILE A 113 12.56 -9.17 -0.56
C ILE A 113 13.52 -8.36 -1.42
N THR A 114 13.14 -8.08 -2.67
CA THR A 114 13.96 -7.24 -3.58
C THR A 114 14.18 -5.86 -2.98
N TRP A 115 13.15 -5.24 -2.42
CA TRP A 115 13.24 -3.93 -1.79
C TRP A 115 14.08 -3.95 -0.51
N ALA A 116 13.98 -4.99 0.31
CA ALA A 116 14.78 -5.12 1.53
C ALA A 116 16.28 -5.23 1.19
N LEU A 117 16.61 -6.02 0.16
CA LEU A 117 17.99 -6.14 -0.33
C LEU A 117 18.49 -4.83 -0.94
N PHE A 118 17.69 -4.22 -1.82
CA PHE A 118 18.05 -2.97 -2.49
C PHE A 118 18.15 -1.79 -1.52
N GLY A 119 17.19 -1.66 -0.60
CA GLY A 119 17.17 -0.63 0.45
C GLY A 119 18.35 -0.76 1.41
N SER A 120 18.78 -1.99 1.73
CA SER A 120 20.00 -2.21 2.52
C SER A 120 21.25 -1.72 1.78
N ALA A 121 21.34 -1.97 0.47
CA ALA A 121 22.43 -1.46 -0.36
C ALA A 121 22.41 0.07 -0.49
N LEU A 122 21.22 0.66 -0.66
CA LEU A 122 21.02 2.11 -0.69
C LEU A 122 21.48 2.76 0.62
N LYS A 123 21.13 2.18 1.78
CA LYS A 123 21.51 2.72 3.10
C LYS A 123 23.02 2.79 3.29
N ILE A 124 23.77 1.81 2.76
CA ILE A 124 25.24 1.82 2.80
C ILE A 124 25.80 2.96 1.94
N LYS A 125 25.19 3.22 0.78
CA LYS A 125 25.67 4.22 -0.19
C LYS A 125 25.22 5.65 0.14
N PHE A 126 24.07 5.81 0.78
CA PHE A 126 23.38 7.08 1.05
C PHE A 126 23.11 7.20 2.55
N ASN A 127 24.17 7.24 3.36
CA ASN A 127 24.09 7.25 4.82
C ASN A 127 24.10 8.67 5.44
N ASP A 128 24.02 9.71 4.62
CA ASP A 128 23.98 11.10 5.08
C ASP A 128 22.57 11.69 5.03
N ALA A 129 22.29 12.63 5.94
CA ALA A 129 20.97 13.25 6.11
C ALA A 129 20.47 14.01 4.86
N LYS A 130 21.37 14.48 3.98
CA LYS A 130 20.96 15.15 2.74
C LYS A 130 20.44 14.12 1.73
N SER A 131 21.08 12.97 1.65
CA SER A 131 20.63 11.87 0.80
C SER A 131 19.30 11.29 1.25
N GLY A 132 19.06 11.12 2.56
CA GLY A 132 17.76 10.70 3.09
C GLY A 132 16.64 11.69 2.74
N LEU A 133 16.90 13.00 2.86
CA LEU A 133 15.97 14.04 2.43
C LEU A 133 15.66 13.99 0.92
N LEU A 134 16.67 13.77 0.06
CA LEU A 134 16.48 13.63 -1.38
C LEU A 134 15.65 12.39 -1.74
N ILE A 135 15.91 11.26 -1.10
CA ILE A 135 15.15 10.02 -1.28
C ILE A 135 13.68 10.21 -0.87
N ASN A 136 13.45 10.81 0.29
CA ASN A 136 12.11 11.11 0.79
C ASN A 136 11.34 12.04 -0.18
N ARG A 137 12.00 13.10 -0.67
CA ARG A 137 11.41 13.99 -1.68
C ARG A 137 11.06 13.26 -2.98
N ALA A 138 11.94 12.39 -3.46
CA ALA A 138 11.71 11.60 -4.67
C ALA A 138 10.52 10.64 -4.51
N PHE A 139 10.42 9.92 -3.39
CA PHE A 139 9.29 9.02 -3.12
C PHE A 139 7.98 9.75 -2.91
N GLY A 140 8.00 10.85 -2.15
CA GLY A 140 6.82 11.68 -1.97
C GLY A 140 6.30 12.24 -3.30
N PHE A 141 7.20 12.76 -4.14
CA PHE A 141 6.84 13.24 -5.48
C PHE A 141 6.27 12.13 -6.38
N SER A 142 6.92 10.96 -6.42
CA SER A 142 6.43 9.80 -7.18
C SER A 142 5.02 9.39 -6.75
N LEU A 143 4.77 9.33 -5.43
CA LEU A 143 3.46 9.00 -4.89
C LEU A 143 2.39 10.04 -5.26
N PHE A 144 2.75 11.33 -5.27
CA PHE A 144 1.85 12.41 -5.68
C PHE A 144 1.42 12.27 -7.15
N CYS A 145 2.39 12.01 -8.04
CA CYS A 145 2.11 11.80 -9.47
C CYS A 145 1.12 10.65 -9.69
N VAL A 146 1.31 9.52 -9.00
CA VAL A 146 0.39 8.38 -9.05
C VAL A 146 -1.00 8.74 -8.53
N ALA A 147 -1.08 9.52 -7.44
CA ALA A 147 -2.37 9.95 -6.88
C ALA A 147 -3.15 10.83 -7.86
N ILE A 148 -2.48 11.79 -8.51
CA ILE A 148 -3.09 12.62 -9.57
C ILE A 148 -3.56 11.74 -10.72
N TRP A 149 -2.73 10.80 -11.18
CA TRP A 149 -3.08 9.91 -12.29
C TRP A 149 -4.34 9.09 -12.01
N ILE A 150 -4.52 8.59 -10.77
CA ILE A 150 -5.73 7.87 -10.34
C ILE A 150 -6.95 8.80 -10.26
N ALA A 151 -6.76 10.08 -9.92
CA ALA A 151 -7.83 11.05 -9.80
C ALA A 151 -8.45 11.48 -11.14
N ILE A 152 -7.73 11.29 -12.26
CA ILE A 152 -8.21 11.67 -13.58
C ILE A 152 -9.22 10.62 -14.06
N PRO A 153 -10.51 10.98 -14.22
CA PRO A 153 -11.52 10.05 -14.71
C PRO A 153 -11.22 9.60 -16.15
N ARG A 154 -11.48 8.33 -16.45
CA ARG A 154 -11.42 7.74 -17.81
C ARG A 154 -12.81 7.42 -18.32
#